data_AF-A0A7Z9IA08-F1
#
_entry.id   AF-A0A7Z9IA08-F1
#
_cell.length_a   1.000
_cell.length_b   1.000
_cell.length_c   1.000
_cell.angle_alpha   90.00
_cell.angle_beta   90.00
_cell.angle_gamma   90.00
#
_symmetry.space_group_name_H-M   'P 1'
#
loop_
_entity.id
_entity.type
_entity.pdbx_description
1 polymer ?
#
loop_
_entity_poly.entity_id
_entity_poly.type
_entity_poly.pdbx_seq_one_letter_code
_entity_poly.pdbx_strand_id
1 'polypeptide(L)'
;MDLVNAFIVLLNYIFIPALSYGSQLALGALGVSFIYAILRFANFSHGDLMSFGAMMTILFTWLLQSYGISLGFLPTAILALPLAIIATILFSLITDRFVFRHYRTKKSTPV
;
A
#
# COMPACT_ATOMS: atom_id res chain seq x y z
N MET A 1 -28.19 -27.23 -3.78
CA MET A 1 -27.77 -26.22 -2.79
C MET A 1 -26.32 -26.42 -2.37
N ASP A 2 -25.84 -27.66 -2.22
CA ASP A 2 -24.50 -27.94 -1.67
C ASP A 2 -23.34 -27.56 -2.60
N LEU A 3 -23.46 -27.74 -3.91
CA LEU A 3 -22.39 -27.41 -4.85
C LEU A 3 -22.11 -25.90 -4.89
N VAL A 4 -23.17 -25.08 -4.98
CA VAL A 4 -23.04 -23.60 -4.97
C VAL A 4 -22.45 -23.15 -3.63
N ASN A 5 -22.89 -23.73 -2.52
CA ASN A 5 -22.33 -23.43 -1.20
C ASN A 5 -20.84 -23.82 -1.12
N ALA A 6 -20.44 -24.97 -1.65
CA ALA A 6 -19.04 -25.38 -1.72
C ALA A 6 -18.17 -24.39 -2.50
N PHE A 7 -18.67 -23.87 -3.64
CA PHE A 7 -17.98 -22.82 -4.40
C PHE A 7 -17.87 -21.51 -3.60
N ILE A 8 -18.93 -21.10 -2.90
CA ILE A 8 -18.90 -19.87 -2.08
C ILE A 8 -17.85 -19.98 -0.97
N VAL A 9 -17.81 -21.11 -0.26
CA VAL A 9 -16.82 -21.37 0.81
C VAL A 9 -15.41 -21.37 0.24
N LEU A 10 -15.18 -22.06 -0.88
CA LEU A 10 -13.88 -22.09 -1.57
C LEU A 10 -13.41 -20.68 -1.98
N LEU A 11 -14.30 -19.86 -2.54
CA LEU A 11 -13.96 -18.47 -2.91
C LEU A 11 -13.63 -17.61 -1.68
N ASN A 12 -14.44 -17.69 -0.62
CA ASN A 12 -14.28 -16.87 0.58
C ASN A 12 -13.01 -17.18 1.36
N TYR A 13 -12.65 -18.46 1.49
CA TYR A 13 -11.59 -18.89 2.38
C TYR A 13 -10.27 -19.24 1.67
N ILE A 14 -10.29 -19.51 0.37
CA ILE A 14 -9.09 -19.90 -0.39
C ILE A 14 -8.74 -18.83 -1.41
N PHE A 15 -9.58 -18.64 -2.42
CA PHE A 15 -9.19 -17.83 -3.59
C PHE A 15 -9.04 -16.35 -3.26
N ILE A 16 -10.05 -15.73 -2.63
CA ILE A 16 -10.01 -14.30 -2.31
C ILE A 16 -8.85 -13.98 -1.34
N PRO A 17 -8.66 -14.72 -0.24
CA PRO A 17 -7.53 -14.48 0.65
C PRO A 17 -6.17 -14.74 -0.02
N ALA A 18 -6.01 -15.86 -0.74
CA ALA A 18 -4.75 -16.19 -1.39
C ALA A 18 -4.34 -15.14 -2.42
N LEU A 19 -5.29 -14.68 -3.25
CA LEU A 19 -5.03 -13.60 -4.21
C LEU A 19 -4.71 -12.29 -3.52
N SER A 20 -5.42 -11.95 -2.43
CA SER A 20 -5.17 -10.71 -1.68
C SER A 20 -3.79 -10.68 -1.05
N TYR A 21 -3.42 -11.72 -0.29
CA TYR A 21 -2.10 -11.83 0.35
C TYR A 21 -0.98 -11.96 -0.69
N GLY A 22 -1.17 -12.78 -1.73
CA GLY A 22 -0.22 -12.93 -2.83
C GLY A 22 0.04 -11.60 -3.55
N SER A 23 -1.02 -10.82 -3.82
CA SER A 23 -0.89 -9.49 -4.44
C SER A 23 -0.13 -8.50 -3.56
N GLN A 24 -0.36 -8.52 -2.24
CA GLN A 24 0.36 -7.67 -1.29
C GLN A 24 1.87 -8.00 -1.29
N LEU A 25 2.22 -9.29 -1.25
CA LEU A 25 3.63 -9.73 -1.33
C LEU A 25 4.25 -9.38 -2.69
N ALA A 26 3.52 -9.58 -3.78
CA ALA A 26 3.98 -9.25 -5.13
C ALA A 26 4.22 -7.74 -5.30
N LEU A 27 3.32 -6.89 -4.81
CA LEU A 27 3.49 -5.43 -4.81
C LEU A 27 4.74 -5.01 -4.02
N GLY A 28 4.95 -5.59 -2.83
CA GLY A 28 6.16 -5.34 -2.04
C GLY A 28 7.43 -5.75 -2.78
N ALA A 29 7.45 -6.95 -3.37
CA ALA A 29 8.60 -7.46 -4.13
C ALA A 29 8.90 -6.62 -5.39
N LEU A 30 7.86 -6.22 -6.13
CA LEU A 30 8.00 -5.34 -7.30
C LEU A 30 8.59 -3.98 -6.91
N GLY A 31 8.11 -3.40 -5.82
CA GLY A 31 8.62 -2.12 -5.32
C GLY A 31 10.10 -2.15 -4.94
N VAL A 32 10.52 -3.18 -4.19
CA VAL A 32 11.94 -3.37 -3.83
C VAL A 32 12.79 -3.59 -5.08
N SER A 33 12.31 -4.38 -6.05
CA SER A 33 13.01 -4.64 -7.31
C SER A 33 13.23 -3.37 -8.12
N PHE A 34 12.20 -2.51 -8.23
CA PHE A 34 12.33 -1.22 -8.93
C PHE A 34 13.27 -0.26 -8.23
N ILE A 35 13.22 -0.18 -6.90
CA ILE A 35 14.12 0.71 -6.16
C ILE A 35 15.57 0.24 -6.31
N TYR A 36 15.83 -1.07 -6.20
CA TYR A 36 17.17 -1.60 -6.40
C TYR A 36 17.67 -1.36 -7.83
N ALA A 37 16.83 -1.56 -8.84
CA ALA A 37 17.18 -1.32 -10.24
C ALA A 37 17.56 0.15 -10.52
N ILE A 38 16.90 1.11 -9.86
CA ILE A 38 17.14 2.54 -10.05
C ILE A 38 18.28 3.05 -9.17
N LEU A 39 18.20 2.81 -7.86
CA LEU A 39 19.09 3.40 -6.86
C LEU A 39 20.34 2.57 -6.57
N ARG A 40 20.39 1.31 -6.99
CA ARG A 40 21.51 0.36 -6.77
C ARG A 40 21.88 0.14 -5.30
N PHE A 41 20.98 0.46 -4.36
CA PHE A 41 21.08 0.12 -2.95
C PHE A 41 19.75 -0.44 -2.46
N ALA A 42 19.79 -1.29 -1.43
CA ALA A 42 18.59 -1.91 -0.87
C ALA A 42 17.80 -0.90 -0.02
N ASN A 43 16.68 -0.39 -0.52
CA ASN A 43 15.77 0.42 0.26
C ASN A 43 14.70 -0.46 0.95
N PHE A 44 15.04 -0.98 2.13
CA PHE A 44 14.11 -1.80 2.92
C PHE A 44 12.91 -1.01 3.48
N SER A 45 12.97 0.32 3.48
CA SER A 45 11.86 1.16 3.97
C SER A 45 10.64 1.18 3.04
N HIS A 46 10.72 0.51 1.88
CA HIS A 46 9.57 0.42 0.98
C HIS A 46 8.37 -0.29 1.62
N GLY A 47 8.62 -1.32 2.43
CA GLY A 47 7.56 -2.00 3.19
C GLY A 47 6.87 -1.05 4.19
N ASP A 48 7.63 -0.17 4.82
CA ASP A 48 7.08 0.85 5.73
C ASP A 48 6.23 1.88 4.96
N LEU A 49 6.66 2.28 3.77
CA LEU A 49 5.88 3.17 2.89
C LEU A 49 4.57 2.53 2.45
N MET A 50 4.57 1.23 2.11
CA MET A 50 3.37 0.48 1.76
C MET A 50 2.40 0.38 2.94
N SER A 51 2.93 0.11 4.14
CA SER A 51 2.16 0.06 5.39
C SER A 51 1.57 1.43 5.77
N PHE A 52 2.33 2.51 5.56
CA PHE A 52 1.86 3.88 5.76
C PHE A 52 0.66 4.20 4.86
N GLY A 53 0.73 3.88 3.56
CA GLY A 53 -0.39 4.11 2.64
C GLY A 53 -1.65 3.33 3.02
N ALA A 54 -1.49 2.08 3.45
CA ALA A 54 -2.60 1.27 3.95
C ALA A 54 -3.23 1.91 5.22
N MET A 55 -2.40 2.33 6.17
CA MET A 55 -2.86 2.98 7.40
C MET A 55 -3.59 4.29 7.11
N MET A 56 -3.06 5.14 6.23
CA MET A 56 -3.74 6.38 5.83
C MET A 56 -5.10 6.10 5.20
N THR A 57 -5.22 5.04 4.38
CA THR A 57 -6.50 4.62 3.80
C THR A 57 -7.50 4.25 4.88
N ILE A 58 -7.10 3.47 5.88
CA ILE A 58 -7.97 3.09 7.01
C ILE A 58 -8.40 4.32 7.82
N LEU A 59 -7.46 5.19 8.17
CA LEU A 59 -7.75 6.40 8.94
C LEU A 59 -8.71 7.34 8.21
N PHE A 60 -8.49 7.58 6.92
CA PHE A 60 -9.43 8.40 6.14
C PHE A 60 -10.77 7.70 5.94
N THR A 61 -10.80 6.37 5.84
CA THR A 61 -12.07 5.62 5.80
C THR A 61 -12.87 5.84 7.07
N TRP A 62 -12.24 5.69 8.24
CA TRP A 62 -12.90 5.94 9.53
C TRP A 62 -13.31 7.39 9.70
N LEU A 63 -12.50 8.34 9.24
CA LEU A 63 -12.84 9.76 9.26
C LEU A 63 -14.06 10.06 8.37
N LEU A 64 -14.12 9.52 7.15
CA LEU A 64 -15.28 9.71 6.28
C LEU A 64 -16.54 9.07 6.88
N GLN A 65 -16.41 7.88 7.45
CA GLN A 65 -17.50 7.19 8.13
C GLN A 65 -17.99 7.94 9.38
N SER A 66 -17.11 8.58 10.15
CA SER A 66 -17.51 9.38 11.31
C SER A 66 -18.30 10.64 10.92
N TYR A 67 -18.07 11.18 9.72
CA TYR A 67 -18.90 12.23 9.12
C TYR A 67 -20.17 11.71 8.42
N GLY A 68 -20.44 10.41 8.49
CA GLY A 68 -21.59 9.78 7.83
C GLY A 68 -21.44 9.61 6.31
N ILE A 69 -20.24 9.83 5.76
CA ILE A 69 -19.96 9.68 4.34
C ILE A 69 -19.70 8.20 4.05
N SER A 70 -20.60 7.57 3.31
CA SER A 70 -20.47 6.18 2.89
C SER A 70 -20.87 6.01 1.43
N LEU A 71 -20.42 4.91 0.81
CA LEU A 71 -20.71 4.59 -0.60
C LEU A 71 -21.85 3.57 -0.74
N GLY A 72 -22.71 3.46 0.27
CA GLY A 72 -23.80 2.49 0.32
C GLY A 72 -23.27 1.06 0.33
N PHE A 73 -23.56 0.31 -0.74
CA PHE A 73 -23.09 -1.07 -0.91
C PHE A 73 -21.57 -1.20 -1.09
N LEU A 74 -20.92 -0.15 -1.61
CA LEU A 74 -19.51 -0.19 -1.92
C LEU A 74 -18.64 0.20 -0.71
N PRO A 75 -17.39 -0.32 -0.61
CA PRO A 75 -16.49 0.06 0.46
C PRO A 75 -16.17 1.56 0.45
N THR A 76 -16.40 2.25 1.58
CA THR A 76 -16.01 3.67 1.76
C THR A 76 -14.52 3.90 1.52
N ALA A 77 -13.69 2.86 1.68
CA ALA A 77 -12.26 2.90 1.40
C ALA A 77 -11.94 3.39 -0.02
N ILE A 78 -12.82 3.17 -1.01
CA ILE A 78 -12.62 3.65 -2.38
C ILE A 78 -12.55 5.18 -2.44
N LEU A 79 -13.33 5.89 -1.61
CA LEU A 79 -13.25 7.36 -1.49
C LEU A 79 -12.02 7.82 -0.70
N ALA A 80 -11.58 7.01 0.26
CA ALA A 80 -10.41 7.30 1.07
C ALA A 80 -9.09 7.14 0.29
N LEU A 81 -9.07 6.26 -0.73
CA LEU A 81 -7.87 5.94 -1.52
C LEU A 81 -7.20 7.18 -2.14
N PRO A 82 -7.89 8.08 -2.87
CA PRO A 82 -7.27 9.29 -3.40
C PRO A 82 -6.60 10.16 -2.32
N LEU A 83 -7.24 10.32 -1.16
CA LEU A 83 -6.69 11.09 -0.04
C LEU A 83 -5.44 10.41 0.55
N ALA A 84 -5.48 9.09 0.72
CA ALA A 84 -4.36 8.30 1.20
C ALA A 84 -3.17 8.31 0.22
N ILE A 85 -3.44 8.26 -1.09
CA ILE A 85 -2.41 8.37 -2.13
C ILE A 85 -1.71 9.73 -2.02
N ILE A 86 -2.45 10.83 -1.91
CA ILE A 86 -1.88 12.17 -1.74
C ILE A 86 -1.02 12.24 -0.47
N ALA A 87 -1.51 11.74 0.65
CA ALA A 87 -0.74 11.69 1.91
C ALA A 87 0.57 10.88 1.76
N THR A 88 0.50 9.73 1.07
CA THR A 88 1.67 8.87 0.81
C THR A 88 2.68 9.54 -0.11
N ILE A 89 2.22 10.25 -1.15
CA ILE A 89 3.09 11.04 -2.04
C ILE A 89 3.80 12.12 -1.24
N LEU A 90 3.09 12.88 -0.39
CA LEU A 90 3.69 13.92 0.44
C LEU A 90 4.75 13.33 1.39
N PHE A 91 4.45 12.21 2.05
CA PHE A 91 5.39 11.52 2.92
C PHE A 91 6.65 11.06 2.17
N SER A 92 6.49 10.53 0.95
CA SER A 92 7.60 10.13 0.08
C SER A 92 8.48 11.33 -0.32
N LEU A 93 7.88 12.47 -0.69
CA LEU A 93 8.61 13.69 -1.05
C LEU A 93 9.35 14.31 0.14
N ILE A 94 8.75 14.27 1.33
CA ILE A 94 9.42 14.68 2.58
C ILE A 94 10.64 13.79 2.81
N THR A 95 10.48 12.47 2.70
CA THR A 95 11.58 11.52 2.87
C THR A 95 12.70 11.75 1.86
N ASP A 96 12.37 12.00 0.58
CA ASP A 96 13.38 12.37 -0.42
C ASP A 96 14.13 13.65 -0.03
N ARG A 97 13.40 14.69 0.37
CA ARG A 97 14.00 16.00 0.68
C ARG A 97 14.93 15.96 1.89
N PHE A 98 14.54 15.26 2.95
CA PHE A 98 15.29 15.26 4.21
C PHE A 98 16.33 14.14 4.30
N VAL A 99 16.07 12.98 3.70
CA VAL A 99 16.96 11.81 3.77
C VAL A 99 17.74 11.66 2.46
N PHE A 100 17.07 11.28 1.38
CA PHE A 100 17.76 10.84 0.16
C PHE A 100 18.51 11.97 -0.56
N ARG A 101 18.04 13.21 -0.50
CA ARG A 101 18.72 14.37 -1.08
C ARG A 101 20.12 14.54 -0.50
N HIS A 102 20.29 14.36 0.81
CA HIS A 102 21.60 14.46 1.46
C HIS A 102 22.58 13.43 0.88
N TYR A 103 22.16 12.16 0.83
CA TYR A 103 22.98 11.07 0.31
C TYR A 103 23.34 11.24 -1.17
N ARG A 104 22.40 11.74 -2.00
CA ARG A 104 22.68 12.07 -3.41
C ARG A 104 23.74 13.17 -3.55
N THR A 105 23.68 14.23 -2.73
CA THR A 105 24.67 15.31 -2.80
C THR A 105 26.06 14.87 -2.37
N LYS A 106 26.17 13.98 -1.39
CA LYS A 106 27.45 13.51 -0.87
C LYS A 106 28.09 12.38 -1.67
N LYS A 107 27.42 11.86 -2.72
CA LYS A 107 27.88 10.71 -3.54
C LYS A 107 28.38 9.54 -2.68
N SER A 108 27.66 9.25 -1.59
CA SER A 108 28.05 8.18 -0.66
C SER A 108 28.18 6.86 -1.41
N THR A 109 29.25 6.11 -1.13
CA THR A 109 29.47 4.79 -1.73
C THR A 109 28.29 3.88 -1.40
N PRO A 110 27.65 3.26 -2.41
CA PRO A 110 26.54 2.34 -2.17
C PRO A 110 27.04 1.14 -1.36
N VAL A 111 26.24 0.72 -0.37
CA VAL A 111 26.43 -0.50 0.42
C VAL A 111 25.53 -1.61 -0.09
#